data_AF-A0A1X0U2G2-F1
#
_entry.id   AF-A0A1X0U2G2-F1
#
_cell.length_a   1.000
_cell.length_b   1.000
_cell.length_c   1.000
_cell.angle_alpha   90.00
_cell.angle_beta   90.00
_cell.angle_gamma   90.00
#
_symmetry.space_group_name_H-M   'P 1'
#
loop_
_entity.id
_entity.type
_entity.pdbx_description
1 polymer ?
#
loop_
_entity_poly.entity_id
_entity_poly.type
_entity_poly.pdbx_seq_one_letter_code
_entity_poly.pdbx_strand_id
1 'polypeptide(L)' 'MTRQELAEKLNITRNTLTNWEKEKPELIRLINQGLALDDQILETQKFLEKLEKIKEKAKNGKLNIKNK' A
#
# COMPACT_ATOMS: atom_id res chain seq x y z
N MET A 1 -1.94 -8.18 -5.12
CA MET A 1 -2.33 -9.47 -4.50
C MET A 1 -3.50 -10.06 -5.27
N THR A 2 -3.49 -11.35 -5.56
CA THR A 2 -4.61 -12.07 -6.20
C THR A 2 -5.53 -12.70 -5.15
N ARG A 3 -6.74 -13.15 -5.55
CA ARG A 3 -7.65 -13.89 -4.63
C ARG A 3 -7.03 -15.20 -4.11
N GLN A 4 -6.23 -15.87 -4.93
CA GLN A 4 -5.55 -17.11 -4.56
C GLN A 4 -4.48 -16.82 -3.50
N GLU A 5 -3.65 -15.80 -3.71
CA GLU A 5 -2.63 -15.36 -2.74
C GLU A 5 -3.24 -14.94 -1.40
N LEU A 6 -4.38 -14.24 -1.42
CA LEU A 6 -5.09 -13.88 -0.18
C LEU A 6 -5.61 -15.11 0.55
N ALA A 7 -6.19 -16.07 -0.17
CA ALA A 7 -6.67 -17.33 0.43
C ALA A 7 -5.52 -18.13 1.06
N GLU A 8 -4.38 -18.23 0.37
CA GLU A 8 -3.16 -18.85 0.88
C GLU A 8 -2.62 -18.12 2.12
N LYS A 9 -2.55 -16.78 2.09
CA LYS A 9 -2.12 -15.95 3.23
C LYS A 9 -3.02 -16.15 4.46
N LEU A 10 -4.32 -16.34 4.25
CA LEU A 10 -5.30 -16.59 5.32
C LEU A 10 -5.42 -18.07 5.70
N ASN A 11 -4.65 -18.95 5.06
CA ASN A 11 -4.71 -20.41 5.23
C ASN A 11 -6.13 -20.98 5.06
N ILE A 12 -6.83 -20.53 4.01
CA ILE A 12 -8.16 -21.00 3.64
C ILE A 12 -8.21 -21.39 2.16
N THR A 13 -9.25 -22.13 1.77
CA THR A 13 -9.49 -22.38 0.35
C THR A 13 -10.04 -21.14 -0.33
N ARG A 14 -9.80 -21.01 -1.64
CA ARG A 14 -10.42 -19.97 -2.47
C ARG A 14 -11.96 -20.02 -2.44
N ASN A 15 -12.54 -21.22 -2.32
CA ASN A 15 -13.99 -21.38 -2.18
C ASN A 15 -14.50 -20.83 -0.85
N THR A 16 -13.79 -21.07 0.25
CA THR A 16 -14.10 -20.47 1.57
C THR A 16 -14.08 -18.95 1.50
N LEU A 17 -13.07 -18.36 0.84
CA LEU A 17 -13.01 -16.92 0.64
C LEU A 17 -14.21 -16.40 -0.16
N THR A 18 -14.62 -17.13 -1.20
CA THR A 18 -15.80 -16.80 -2.02
C THR A 18 -17.10 -16.88 -1.22
N ASN A 19 -17.21 -17.84 -0.29
CA ASN A 19 -18.37 -17.94 0.60
C ASN A 19 -18.37 -16.78 1.60
N TRP A 20 -17.22 -16.39 2.14
CA TRP A 20 -17.12 -15.23 3.04
C TRP A 20 -17.55 -13.92 2.36
N GLU A 21 -17.25 -13.73 1.07
CA GLU A 21 -17.75 -12.60 0.26
C GLU A 21 -19.28 -12.47 0.29
N LYS A 22 -20.01 -13.58 0.41
CA LYS A 22 -21.49 -13.60 0.44
C LYS A 22 -22.05 -13.60 1.85
N GLU A 23 -21.46 -14.43 2.71
CA GLU A 23 -22.03 -14.77 4.02
C GLU A 23 -21.51 -13.87 5.15
N LYS A 24 -20.37 -13.20 4.95
CA LYS A 24 -19.66 -12.44 5.99
C LYS A 24 -19.17 -11.08 5.45
N PRO A 25 -20.07 -10.19 5.00
CA PRO A 25 -19.68 -8.92 4.38
C PRO A 25 -18.81 -8.04 5.29
N GLU A 26 -19.09 -8.01 6.60
CA GLU A 26 -18.28 -7.25 7.56
C GLU A 26 -16.86 -7.80 7.71
N LEU A 27 -16.67 -9.12 7.64
CA LEU A 27 -15.33 -9.73 7.66
C LEU A 27 -14.53 -9.29 6.43
N ILE A 28 -15.16 -9.29 5.26
CA ILE A 28 -14.51 -8.83 4.02
C ILE A 28 -14.18 -7.34 4.09
N ARG A 29 -15.08 -6.51 4.64
CA ARG A 29 -14.81 -5.09 4.85
C ARG A 29 -13.56 -4.87 5.70
N LEU A 30 -13.42 -5.61 6.81
CA LEU A 30 -12.24 -5.53 7.69
C LEU A 30 -10.95 -6.00 6.98
N ILE A 31 -10.99 -7.10 6.23
CA ILE A 31 -9.85 -7.58 5.46
C ILE A 31 -9.41 -6.53 4.44
N ASN A 32 -10.35 -5.96 3.68
CA ASN A 32 -10.05 -4.94 2.68
C ASN A 32 -9.49 -3.66 3.32
N GLN A 33 -9.96 -3.26 4.50
CA GLN A 33 -9.39 -2.13 5.24
C GLN A 33 -7.94 -2.39 5.65
N GLY A 34 -7.61 -3.60 6.11
CA GLY A 34 -6.24 -3.99 6.41
C GLY A 34 -5.33 -3.96 5.18
N LEU A 35 -5.79 -4.53 4.06
CA LEU A 35 -5.01 -4.53 2.81
C LEU A 35 -4.78 -3.11 2.27
N ALA A 36 -5.81 -2.26 2.30
CA ALA A 36 -5.68 -0.86 1.87
C ALA A 36 -4.72 -0.06 2.77
N LEU A 37 -4.70 -0.36 4.07
CA LEU A 37 -3.74 0.23 5.00
C LEU A 37 -2.30 -0.19 4.65
N ASP A 38 -2.06 -1.48 4.42
CA ASP A 38 -0.74 -2.01 4.03
C ASP A 38 -0.24 -1.33 2.74
N ASP A 39 -1.09 -1.21 1.72
CA ASP A 39 -0.76 -0.54 0.46
C ASP A 39 -0.41 0.95 0.69
N GLN A 40 -1.18 1.65 1.53
CA GLN A 40 -0.93 3.06 1.83
C GLN A 40 0.38 3.28 2.60
N ILE A 41 0.75 2.36 3.48
CA ILE A 41 2.05 2.39 4.17
C ILE A 41 3.18 2.29 3.15
N LEU A 42 3.10 1.36 2.20
CA LEU A 42 4.11 1.18 1.16
C LEU A 42 4.24 2.42 0.26
N GLU A 43 3.13 3.03 -0.16
CA GLU A 43 3.17 4.26 -0.95
C GLU A 43 3.75 5.44 -0.17
N THR A 44 3.44 5.53 1.12
CA THR A 44 4.00 6.57 2.00
C THR A 44 5.52 6.41 2.16
N GLN A 45 6.02 5.19 2.28
CA GLN A 45 7.46 4.91 2.31
C GLN A 45 8.15 5.33 0.99
N LYS A 46 7.56 5.01 -0.17
CA LYS A 46 8.07 5.46 -1.47
C LYS A 46 8.06 6.98 -1.58
N PHE A 47 7.04 7.64 -1.04
CA PHE A 47 6.97 9.09 -1.02
C PHE A 47 8.07 9.69 -0.14
N LEU A 48 8.31 9.13 1.05
CA LEU A 48 9.41 9.53 1.92
C LEU A 48 10.76 9.39 1.21
N GLU A 49 11.02 8.27 0.54
CA GLU A 49 12.25 8.05 -0.23
C GLU A 49 12.45 9.13 -1.31
N LYS A 50 11.38 9.56 -1.99
CA LYS A 50 11.44 10.67 -2.97
C LYS A 50 11.81 11.99 -2.29
N LEU A 51 11.25 12.29 -1.12
CA LEU A 51 11.58 13.49 -0.36
C LEU A 51 13.04 13.49 0.10
N GLU A 52 13.55 12.36 0.56
CA GLU A 52 14.95 12.20 0.94
C GLU A 52 15.89 12.44 -0.26
N LYS A 53 15.56 11.91 -1.44
CA LYS A 53 16.32 12.19 -2.68
C LYS A 53 16.31 13.67 -3.05
N ILE A 54 15.20 14.39 -2.83
CA ILE A 54 15.13 15.84 -3.04
C ILE A 54 16.06 16.55 -2.05
N LYS A 55 16.01 16.18 -0.76
CA LYS A 55 16.89 16.71 0.29
C LYS A 55 18.36 16.50 -0.04
N GLU A 56 18.74 15.31 -0.50
CA GLU A 56 20.12 15.02 -0.90
C GLU A 56 20.56 15.85 -2.11
N LYS A 57 19.72 15.98 -3.15
CA LYS A 57 20.02 16.84 -4.30
C LYS A 57 20.16 18.32 -3.92
N ALA A 58 19.41 18.78 -2.92
CA ALA A 58 19.49 20.14 -2.43
C ALA A 58 20.81 20.47 -1.70
N LYS A 59 21.55 19.45 -1.22
CA LYS A 59 22.89 19.65 -0.63
C LYS A 59 23.93 20.13 -1.66
N ASN A 60 23.61 20.08 -2.95
CA ASN A 60 24.51 20.45 -4.04
C ASN A 60 24.65 21.98 -4.19
N GLY A 61 25.02 22.70 -3.12
CA GLY A 61 25.66 24.02 -3.03
C GLY A 61 25.18 25.22 -3.87
N LYS A 62 24.25 25.06 -4.80
CA LYS A 62 23.83 26.07 -5.78
C LYS A 62 22.38 26.43 -5.53
N LEU A 63 22.13 27.72 -5.35
CA LEU A 63 20.78 28.25 -5.19
C LEU A 63 20.04 28.16 -6.53
N ASN A 64 18.91 27.44 -6.57
CA ASN A 64 18.10 27.27 -7.77
C ASN A 64 17.03 28.38 -7.83
N ILE A 65 17.47 29.63 -7.99
CA ILE A 65 16.58 30.79 -8.04
C ILE A 65 16.29 31.10 -9.51
N LYS A 66 15.02 31.12 -9.90
CA LYS A 66 14.63 31.69 -11.20
C LYS A 66 14.77 33.21 -11.07
N ASN A 67 15.68 33.81 -11.83
CA ASN A 67 15.65 35.26 -12.03
C ASN A 67 14.36 35.58 -12.78
N LYS A 68 13.54 36.45 -12.17
CA LYS A 68 12.34 37.01 -12.79
C LYS A 68 12.70 37.92 -13.95
#